data_AF-A0A956I4F4-F1
#
_entry.id   AF-A0A956I4F4-F1
#
_cell.length_a   1.000
_cell.length_b   1.000
_cell.length_c   1.000
_cell.angle_alpha   90.00
_cell.angle_beta   90.00
_cell.angle_gamma   90.00
#
_symmetry.space_group_name_H-M   'P 1'
#
loop_
_entity.id
_entity.type
_entity.pdbx_description
1 polymer ?
#
loop_
_entity_poly.entity_id
_entity_poly.type
_entity_poly.pdbx_seq_one_letter_code
_entity_poly.pdbx_strand_id
1 'polypeptide(L)'
;MEERESPYERAADDALRVLREAPPLALLAVVAALFELGLARVAWHGLPDVVDLETLRVLRDLGRFPRNLAAIAGIVGLLFALLAFLRHSGWAPIGRRLIVAAFSGVFVPSLLVATALPYASLRARLVVFSLGAANVLTTLIAVTAVRYRAPTGVRVAVGAMGATAFCSLLVVGLGLAMTAETGALGRIAALLTEHPGTSQRVLLGMRHVGEVCWMSVLVGIALAILHGAPPGRNARYLTAGALLAAVVAGAVALRLLVGHRFRLMIFGAFRFGLFLDDGSLLYALPIGVAIGAGLVGLAAKSPAVRQLAGGLLLWMAAGYAPHTPIQLLYLLFATMLVSRSAQALDPQGPWRKRHPWLSLMARTTPPRSPPTAR
;
A
#
# COMPACT_ATOMS: atom_id res chain seq x y z
N MET A 1 -26.94 12.21 38.55
CA MET A 1 -25.51 12.58 38.48
C MET A 1 -25.10 12.43 37.04
N GLU A 2 -25.01 13.53 36.29
CA GLU A 2 -24.35 13.52 34.98
C GLU A 2 -22.86 13.34 35.22
N GLU A 3 -22.32 12.18 34.85
CA GLU A 3 -20.89 11.95 34.77
C GLU A 3 -20.32 12.99 33.78
N ARG A 4 -19.67 14.03 34.30
CA ARG A 4 -18.95 14.99 33.47
C ARG A 4 -17.82 14.24 32.78
N GLU A 5 -18.03 13.86 31.52
CA GLU A 5 -16.99 13.37 30.63
C GLU A 5 -15.77 14.27 30.77
N SER A 6 -14.66 13.65 31.18
CA SER A 6 -13.45 14.42 31.45
C SER A 6 -12.99 15.10 30.16
N PRO A 7 -12.38 16.30 30.22
CA PRO A 7 -11.82 16.96 29.04
C PRO A 7 -10.87 16.06 28.22
N TYR A 8 -10.27 15.05 28.87
CA TYR A 8 -9.37 14.08 28.27
C TYR A 8 -10.07 12.99 27.44
N GLU A 9 -11.28 12.58 27.82
CA GLU A 9 -12.09 11.61 27.07
C GLU A 9 -12.60 12.24 25.78
N ARG A 10 -13.12 13.47 25.86
CA ARG A 10 -13.52 14.25 24.68
C ARG A 10 -12.39 14.43 23.67
N ALA A 11 -11.19 14.79 24.14
CA ALA A 11 -10.01 14.91 23.27
C ALA A 11 -9.55 13.56 22.67
N ALA A 12 -9.81 12.43 23.33
CA ALA A 12 -9.54 11.09 22.80
C ALA A 12 -10.50 10.73 21.67
N ASP A 13 -11.78 11.02 21.85
CA ASP A 13 -12.83 10.74 20.89
C ASP A 13 -12.74 11.63 19.65
N ASP A 14 -12.37 12.91 19.81
CA ASP A 14 -12.07 13.80 18.69
C ASP A 14 -10.89 13.29 17.86
N ALA A 15 -9.81 12.84 18.52
CA ALA A 15 -8.67 12.25 17.83
C ALA A 15 -9.06 10.94 17.10
N LEU A 16 -9.95 10.15 17.67
CA LEU A 16 -10.48 8.92 17.06
C LEU A 16 -11.39 9.24 15.85
N ARG A 17 -12.18 10.31 15.93
CA ARG A 17 -13.03 10.79 14.84
C ARG A 17 -12.22 11.28 13.65
N VAL A 18 -11.20 12.10 13.89
CA VAL A 18 -10.24 12.55 12.86
C VAL A 18 -9.47 11.37 12.26
N LEU A 19 -9.16 10.36 13.08
CA LEU A 19 -8.54 9.11 12.61
C LEU A 19 -9.45 8.33 11.67
N ARG A 20 -10.75 8.29 11.95
CA ARG A 20 -11.74 7.55 11.17
C ARG A 20 -12.03 8.20 9.83
N GLU A 21 -12.14 9.53 9.77
CA GLU A 21 -12.50 10.24 8.53
C GLU A 21 -11.54 9.93 7.37
N ALA A 22 -12.06 9.36 6.28
CA ALA A 22 -11.29 9.17 5.05
C ALA A 22 -11.04 10.55 4.44
N PRO A 23 -9.78 11.01 4.29
CA PRO A 23 -9.52 12.33 3.75
C PRO A 23 -10.09 12.41 2.32
N PRO A 24 -10.87 13.45 1.96
CA PRO A 24 -11.36 13.62 0.59
C PRO A 24 -10.26 13.55 -0.47
N LEU A 25 -9.07 14.09 -0.14
CA LEU A 25 -7.87 14.00 -0.97
C LEU A 25 -7.37 12.57 -1.17
N ALA A 26 -7.58 11.68 -0.21
CA ALA A 26 -7.23 10.26 -0.36
C ALA A 26 -8.12 9.59 -1.40
N LEU A 27 -9.43 9.88 -1.39
CA LEU A 27 -10.37 9.35 -2.39
C LEU A 27 -10.05 9.87 -3.78
N LEU A 28 -9.75 11.16 -3.90
CA LEU A 28 -9.34 11.77 -5.16
C LEU A 28 -8.05 11.14 -5.70
N ALA A 29 -7.05 10.93 -4.83
CA ALA A 29 -5.81 10.26 -5.18
C ALA A 29 -6.04 8.81 -5.63
N VAL A 30 -6.95 8.08 -4.98
CA VAL A 30 -7.31 6.69 -5.36
C VAL A 30 -7.91 6.66 -6.76
N VAL A 31 -8.93 7.48 -7.02
CA VAL A 31 -9.60 7.52 -8.34
C VAL A 31 -8.59 7.88 -9.43
N ALA A 32 -7.81 8.94 -9.19
CA ALA A 32 -6.80 9.39 -10.13
C ALA A 32 -5.69 8.35 -10.37
N ALA A 33 -5.28 7.60 -9.34
CA ALA A 33 -4.31 6.51 -9.46
C ALA A 33 -4.83 5.31 -10.28
N LEU A 34 -6.12 5.00 -10.19
CA LEU A 34 -6.74 3.94 -10.99
C LEU A 34 -6.81 4.33 -12.48
N PHE A 35 -7.17 5.59 -12.78
CA PHE A 35 -7.13 6.10 -14.15
C PHE A 35 -5.70 6.14 -14.69
N GLU A 36 -4.72 6.56 -13.89
CA GLU A 36 -3.30 6.53 -14.26
C GLU A 36 -2.84 5.09 -14.54
N LEU A 37 -3.17 4.12 -13.69
CA LEU A 37 -2.85 2.71 -13.90
C LEU A 37 -3.42 2.20 -15.22
N GLY A 38 -4.70 2.46 -15.49
CA GLY A 38 -5.38 2.02 -16.70
C GLY A 38 -4.82 2.66 -17.98
N LEU A 39 -4.72 3.99 -18.00
CA LEU A 39 -4.35 4.75 -19.19
C LEU A 39 -2.83 4.77 -19.44
N ALA A 40 -2.05 5.07 -18.40
CA ALA A 40 -0.62 5.31 -18.57
C ALA A 40 0.23 4.04 -18.51
N ARG A 41 -0.27 2.97 -17.87
CA ARG A 41 0.51 1.73 -17.69
C ARG A 41 -0.08 0.53 -18.41
N VAL A 42 -1.38 0.27 -18.26
CA VAL A 42 -2.02 -0.87 -18.93
C VAL A 42 -2.15 -0.60 -20.43
N ALA A 43 -2.81 0.50 -20.82
CA ALA A 43 -3.04 0.81 -22.23
C ALA A 43 -1.72 1.06 -23.00
N TRP A 44 -0.80 1.84 -22.43
CA TRP A 44 0.49 2.15 -23.08
C TRP A 44 1.35 0.92 -23.40
N HIS A 45 1.37 -0.08 -22.52
CA HIS A 45 2.16 -1.30 -22.75
C HIS A 45 1.42 -2.38 -23.54
N GLY A 46 0.08 -2.37 -23.54
CA GLY A 46 -0.75 -3.39 -24.19
C GLY A 46 -1.16 -3.08 -25.62
N LEU A 47 -1.41 -1.81 -25.95
CA LEU A 47 -2.03 -1.39 -27.22
C LEU A 47 -1.12 -1.03 -28.41
N PRO A 48 0.23 -0.96 -28.36
CA PRO A 48 0.98 -0.41 -29.50
C PRO A 48 0.89 -1.14 -30.85
N ASP A 49 0.39 -2.38 -30.89
CA ASP A 49 0.14 -3.12 -32.15
C ASP A 49 -1.34 -3.19 -32.53
N VAL A 50 -2.23 -2.80 -31.62
CA VAL A 50 -3.68 -2.84 -31.82
C VAL A 50 -4.20 -1.49 -32.29
N VAL A 51 -3.49 -0.43 -31.91
CA VAL A 51 -3.90 0.95 -32.12
C VAL A 51 -2.75 1.73 -32.73
N ASP A 52 -3.09 2.66 -33.61
CA ASP A 52 -2.14 3.56 -34.27
C ASP A 52 -1.41 4.49 -33.26
N LEU A 53 -0.27 5.01 -33.70
CA LEU A 53 0.62 5.82 -32.86
C LEU A 53 -0.02 7.14 -32.41
N GLU A 54 -0.94 7.71 -33.20
CA GLU A 54 -1.61 8.98 -32.85
C GLU A 54 -2.55 8.77 -31.67
N THR A 55 -3.40 7.74 -31.72
CA THR A 55 -4.28 7.39 -30.60
C THR A 55 -3.50 7.03 -29.33
N LEU A 56 -2.35 6.34 -29.44
CA LEU A 56 -1.47 6.07 -28.28
C LEU A 56 -0.93 7.36 -27.65
N ARG A 57 -0.60 8.37 -28.47
CA ARG A 57 -0.18 9.70 -27.97
C ARG A 57 -1.33 10.40 -27.26
N VAL A 58 -2.53 10.36 -27.82
CA VAL A 58 -3.74 10.92 -27.18
C VAL A 58 -4.00 10.24 -25.83
N LEU A 59 -3.96 8.91 -25.76
CA LEU A 59 -4.12 8.16 -24.51
C LEU A 59 -3.06 8.54 -23.46
N ARG A 60 -1.81 8.70 -23.91
CA ARG A 60 -0.71 9.15 -23.05
C ARG A 60 -0.95 10.56 -22.51
N ASP A 61 -1.48 11.46 -23.33
CA ASP A 61 -1.75 12.84 -22.96
C ASP A 61 -2.95 12.96 -22.01
N LEU A 62 -4.01 12.19 -22.27
CA LEU A 62 -5.13 12.01 -21.35
C LEU A 62 -4.68 11.44 -20.00
N GLY A 63 -3.67 10.56 -19.99
CA GLY A 63 -3.07 10.01 -18.78
C GLY A 63 -2.28 11.01 -17.93
N ARG A 64 -1.89 12.17 -18.46
CA ARG A 64 -1.12 13.19 -17.72
C ARG A 64 -1.96 13.86 -16.63
N PHE A 65 -3.22 14.18 -16.92
CA PHE A 65 -4.12 14.81 -15.97
C PHE A 65 -4.37 13.97 -14.70
N PRO A 66 -4.83 12.70 -14.78
CA PRO A 66 -5.03 11.88 -13.59
C PRO A 66 -3.71 11.62 -12.87
N ARG A 67 -2.58 11.50 -13.58
CA ARG A 67 -1.26 11.39 -12.94
C ARG A 67 -0.92 12.60 -12.08
N ASN A 68 -1.08 13.81 -12.61
CA ASN A 68 -0.80 15.05 -11.88
C ASN A 68 -1.76 15.25 -10.71
N LEU A 69 -3.05 14.95 -10.91
CA LEU A 69 -4.05 14.98 -9.87
C LEU A 69 -3.72 14.00 -8.73
N ALA A 70 -3.33 12.77 -9.07
CA ALA A 70 -2.92 11.77 -8.10
C ALA A 70 -1.64 12.17 -7.36
N ALA A 71 -0.68 12.81 -8.05
CA ALA A 71 0.51 13.36 -7.43
C ALA A 71 0.17 14.44 -6.39
N ILE A 72 -0.59 15.47 -6.77
CA ILE A 72 -0.93 16.59 -5.87
C ILE A 72 -1.77 16.08 -4.70
N ALA A 73 -2.88 15.39 -4.98
CA ALA A 73 -3.77 14.88 -3.94
C ALA A 73 -3.06 13.87 -3.02
N GLY A 74 -2.22 13.00 -3.61
CA GLY A 74 -1.45 12.02 -2.87
C GLY A 74 -0.37 12.65 -1.99
N ILE A 75 0.38 13.65 -2.48
CA ILE A 75 1.43 14.32 -1.70
C ILE A 75 0.82 15.08 -0.53
N VAL A 76 -0.23 15.87 -0.77
CA VAL A 76 -0.91 16.61 0.30
C VAL A 76 -1.52 15.63 1.31
N GLY A 77 -2.20 14.59 0.85
CA GLY A 77 -2.77 13.55 1.70
C GLY A 77 -1.71 12.80 2.53
N LEU A 78 -0.59 12.46 1.92
CA LEU A 78 0.54 11.81 2.59
C LEU A 78 1.17 12.72 3.65
N LEU A 79 1.37 14.01 3.35
CA LEU A 79 1.90 15.00 4.30
C LEU A 79 1.03 15.08 5.55
N PHE A 80 -0.29 15.22 5.39
CA PHE A 80 -1.21 15.21 6.53
C PHE A 80 -1.19 13.89 7.30
N ALA A 81 -1.10 12.75 6.59
CA ALA A 81 -1.03 11.45 7.24
C ALA A 81 0.25 11.26 8.05
N LEU A 82 1.40 11.65 7.49
CA LEU A 82 2.71 11.61 8.16
C LEU A 82 2.75 12.58 9.34
N LEU A 83 2.29 13.81 9.18
CA LEU A 83 2.23 14.79 10.26
C LEU A 83 1.36 14.27 11.42
N ALA A 84 0.21 13.65 11.10
CA ALA A 84 -0.63 13.02 12.12
C ALA A 84 0.11 11.88 12.83
N PHE A 85 0.81 11.00 12.10
CA PHE A 85 1.62 9.91 12.67
C PHE A 85 2.71 10.41 13.61
N LEU A 86 3.39 11.50 13.25
CA LEU A 86 4.48 12.08 14.02
C LEU A 86 3.98 12.82 15.26
N ARG A 87 2.88 13.58 15.14
CA ARG A 87 2.36 14.42 16.21
C ARG A 87 1.67 13.63 17.32
N HIS A 88 0.98 12.54 17.00
CA HIS A 88 0.16 11.82 17.96
C HIS A 88 0.94 10.69 18.65
N SER A 89 1.20 10.84 19.96
CA SER A 89 1.94 9.86 20.78
C SER A 89 1.32 8.45 20.80
N GLY A 90 0.01 8.33 20.56
CA GLY A 90 -0.69 7.04 20.48
C GLY A 90 -0.33 6.19 19.26
N TRP A 91 0.29 6.76 18.23
CA TRP A 91 0.59 6.05 16.99
C TRP A 91 1.84 5.18 17.12
N ALA A 92 2.95 5.78 17.55
CA ALA A 92 4.20 5.04 17.68
C ALA A 92 5.04 5.54 18.86
N PRO A 93 5.88 4.68 19.46
CA PRO A 93 6.92 5.10 20.40
C PRO A 93 7.77 6.22 19.80
N ILE A 94 8.31 7.11 20.64
CA ILE A 94 9.08 8.28 20.19
C ILE A 94 10.23 7.91 19.25
N GLY A 95 11.00 6.86 19.55
CA GLY A 95 12.10 6.41 18.70
C GLY A 95 11.66 6.05 17.28
N ARG A 96 10.51 5.39 17.12
CA ARG A 96 9.97 5.08 15.79
C ARG A 96 9.50 6.33 15.06
N ARG A 97 8.90 7.28 15.77
CA ARG A 97 8.49 8.57 15.19
C ARG A 97 9.69 9.36 14.71
N LEU A 98 10.77 9.39 15.48
CA LEU A 98 12.03 10.05 15.09
C LEU A 98 12.62 9.43 13.82
N ILE A 99 12.69 8.10 13.75
CA ILE A 99 13.19 7.41 12.55
C ILE A 99 12.28 7.69 11.34
N VAL A 100 10.95 7.58 11.49
CA VAL A 100 10.00 7.91 10.41
C VAL A 100 10.13 9.39 10.00
N ALA A 101 10.31 10.31 10.93
CA ALA A 101 10.54 11.73 10.63
C ALA A 101 11.81 11.94 9.81
N ALA A 102 12.92 11.31 10.20
CA ALA A 102 14.19 11.40 9.49
C ALA A 102 14.08 10.90 8.04
N PHE A 103 13.54 9.70 7.84
CA PHE A 103 13.34 9.17 6.49
C PHE A 103 12.29 9.95 5.69
N SER A 104 11.25 10.48 6.33
CA SER A 104 10.24 11.33 5.67
C SER A 104 10.82 12.68 5.23
N GLY A 105 11.67 13.28 6.06
CA GLY A 105 12.38 14.53 5.76
C GLY A 105 13.32 14.42 4.57
N VAL A 106 13.72 13.19 4.22
CA VAL A 106 14.48 12.87 3.01
C VAL A 106 13.55 12.51 1.85
N PHE A 107 12.62 11.59 2.08
CA PHE A 107 11.76 11.02 1.05
C PHE A 107 10.83 12.07 0.43
N VAL A 108 10.17 12.90 1.25
CA VAL A 108 9.16 13.85 0.77
C VAL A 108 9.78 14.92 -0.14
N PRO A 109 10.89 15.59 0.23
CA PRO A 109 11.54 16.52 -0.69
C PRO A 109 12.04 15.84 -1.97
N SER A 110 12.61 14.64 -1.87
CA SER A 110 13.06 13.89 -3.04
C SER A 110 11.89 13.56 -3.97
N LEU A 111 10.74 13.18 -3.41
CA LEU A 111 9.52 12.92 -4.16
C LEU A 111 8.99 14.19 -4.83
N LEU A 112 8.93 15.31 -4.13
CA LEU A 112 8.50 16.62 -4.67
C LEU A 112 9.38 17.06 -5.84
N VAL A 113 10.70 16.95 -5.68
CA VAL A 113 11.65 17.25 -6.76
C VAL A 113 11.44 16.29 -7.94
N ALA A 114 11.22 15.01 -7.66
CA ALA A 114 11.04 14.00 -8.70
C ALA A 114 9.69 14.09 -9.44
N THR A 115 8.67 14.70 -8.84
CA THR A 115 7.38 14.97 -9.51
C THR A 115 7.36 16.31 -10.21
N ALA A 116 8.16 17.29 -9.79
CA ALA A 116 8.23 18.62 -10.39
C ALA A 116 9.21 18.71 -11.57
N LEU A 117 10.30 17.94 -11.56
CA LEU A 117 11.34 18.02 -12.59
C LEU A 117 11.10 17.07 -13.78
N PRO A 118 11.53 17.46 -15.00
CA PRO A 118 11.59 16.55 -16.13
C PRO A 118 12.49 15.34 -15.84
N TYR A 119 12.14 14.18 -16.41
CA TYR A 119 12.90 12.94 -16.23
C TYR A 119 14.38 13.09 -16.61
N ALA A 120 14.69 13.88 -17.64
CA ALA A 120 16.06 14.14 -18.10
C ALA A 120 16.95 14.81 -17.03
N SER A 121 16.35 15.48 -16.05
CA SER A 121 17.07 16.17 -14.95
C SER A 121 17.19 15.31 -13.69
N LEU A 122 16.57 14.12 -13.65
CA LEU A 122 16.60 13.25 -12.48
C LEU A 122 17.87 12.40 -12.46
N ARG A 123 18.68 12.58 -11.42
CA ARG A 123 19.86 11.75 -11.18
C ARG A 123 19.43 10.36 -10.70
N ALA A 124 19.96 9.30 -11.30
CA ALA A 124 19.66 7.91 -10.92
C ALA A 124 19.83 7.64 -9.42
N ARG A 125 20.86 8.25 -8.78
CA ARG A 125 21.11 8.15 -7.34
C ARG A 125 19.93 8.64 -6.49
N LEU A 126 19.25 9.72 -6.90
CA LEU A 126 18.09 10.26 -6.19
C LEU A 126 16.91 9.29 -6.24
N VAL A 127 16.69 8.64 -7.39
CA VAL A 127 15.63 7.66 -7.57
C VAL A 127 15.87 6.43 -6.70
N VAL A 128 17.08 5.90 -6.71
CA VAL A 128 17.49 4.75 -5.88
C VAL A 128 17.35 5.06 -4.39
N PHE A 129 17.77 6.26 -3.97
CA PHE A 129 17.67 6.67 -2.58
C PHE A 129 16.20 6.86 -2.14
N SER A 130 15.37 7.45 -3.00
CA SER A 130 13.93 7.60 -2.76
C SER A 130 13.23 6.25 -2.67
N LEU A 131 13.61 5.30 -3.54
CA LEU A 131 13.13 3.92 -3.52
C LEU A 131 13.49 3.23 -2.20
N GLY A 132 14.73 3.36 -1.74
CA GLY A 132 15.17 2.83 -0.46
C GLY A 132 14.38 3.44 0.71
N ALA A 133 14.27 4.78 0.75
CA ALA A 133 13.54 5.49 1.79
C ALA A 133 12.05 5.12 1.84
N ALA A 134 11.38 4.97 0.69
CA ALA A 134 9.98 4.55 0.62
C ALA A 134 9.76 3.15 1.22
N ASN A 135 10.63 2.20 0.91
CA ASN A 135 10.54 0.83 1.42
C ASN A 135 10.86 0.76 2.92
N VAL A 136 11.86 1.52 3.39
CA VAL A 136 12.16 1.63 4.83
C VAL A 136 10.97 2.22 5.59
N LEU A 137 10.42 3.35 5.11
CA LEU A 137 9.24 3.98 5.71
C LEU A 137 8.05 3.00 5.75
N THR A 138 7.76 2.35 4.63
CA THR A 138 6.69 1.35 4.52
C THR A 138 6.87 0.23 5.55
N THR A 139 8.09 -0.30 5.68
CA THR A 139 8.42 -1.34 6.66
C THR A 139 8.21 -0.85 8.10
N LEU A 140 8.71 0.34 8.44
CA LEU A 140 8.59 0.91 9.78
C LEU A 140 7.14 1.18 10.19
N ILE A 141 6.36 1.73 9.26
CA ILE A 141 4.94 2.00 9.45
C ILE A 141 4.17 0.69 9.61
N ALA A 142 4.40 -0.29 8.73
CA ALA A 142 3.77 -1.60 8.79
C ALA A 142 4.07 -2.35 10.10
N VAL A 143 5.34 -2.41 10.51
CA VAL A 143 5.76 -3.04 11.79
C VAL A 143 5.20 -2.30 13.01
N THR A 144 4.84 -1.03 12.86
CA THR A 144 4.11 -0.29 13.89
C THR A 144 2.63 -0.66 13.90
N ALA A 145 2.01 -0.74 12.73
CA ALA A 145 0.60 -1.04 12.60
C ALA A 145 0.22 -2.49 12.95
N VAL A 146 1.11 -3.46 12.74
CA VAL A 146 0.90 -4.88 13.11
C VAL A 146 0.60 -5.09 14.60
N ARG A 147 1.02 -4.13 15.45
CA ARG A 147 0.84 -4.16 16.91
C ARG A 147 -0.60 -3.87 17.33
N TYR A 148 -1.41 -3.28 16.46
CA TYR A 148 -2.82 -3.02 16.72
C TYR A 148 -3.64 -4.30 16.62
N ARG A 149 -4.66 -4.44 17.46
CA ARG A 149 -5.57 -5.59 17.50
C ARG A 149 -6.70 -5.46 16.47
N ALA A 150 -6.36 -5.01 15.26
CA ALA A 150 -7.27 -5.01 14.12
C ALA A 150 -7.70 -6.46 13.77
N PRO A 151 -8.76 -6.63 12.96
CA PRO A 151 -9.14 -7.94 12.44
C PRO A 151 -7.93 -8.68 11.82
N THR A 152 -7.86 -10.00 12.00
CA THR A 152 -6.71 -10.83 11.60
C THR A 152 -6.29 -10.58 10.15
N GLY A 153 -7.24 -10.45 9.22
CA GLY A 153 -6.96 -10.16 7.82
C GLY A 153 -6.18 -8.85 7.61
N VAL A 154 -6.53 -7.78 8.35
CA VAL A 154 -5.81 -6.50 8.30
C VAL A 154 -4.40 -6.64 8.88
N ARG A 155 -4.25 -7.38 9.99
CA ARG A 155 -2.93 -7.58 10.64
C ARG A 155 -1.98 -8.38 9.74
N VAL A 156 -2.47 -9.46 9.15
CA VAL A 156 -1.72 -10.28 8.19
C VAL A 156 -1.33 -9.44 6.98
N ALA A 157 -2.28 -8.67 6.42
CA ALA A 157 -2.00 -7.79 5.30
C ALA A 157 -0.94 -6.73 5.63
N VAL A 158 -1.04 -6.03 6.77
CA VAL A 158 -0.02 -5.06 7.20
C VAL A 158 1.35 -5.72 7.36
N GLY A 159 1.41 -6.91 7.97
CA GLY A 159 2.65 -7.69 8.06
C GLY A 159 3.24 -8.01 6.68
N ALA A 160 2.38 -8.44 5.75
CA ALA A 160 2.76 -8.73 4.37
C ALA A 160 3.19 -7.47 3.59
N MET A 161 2.60 -6.30 3.86
CA MET A 161 3.06 -5.02 3.29
C MET A 161 4.49 -4.72 3.72
N GLY A 162 4.79 -4.87 5.02
CA GLY A 162 6.13 -4.71 5.56
C GLY A 162 7.13 -5.72 4.98
N ALA A 163 6.74 -6.99 4.87
CA ALA A 163 7.56 -8.03 4.26
C ALA A 163 7.83 -7.75 2.77
N THR A 164 6.81 -7.31 2.02
CA THR A 164 6.95 -6.92 0.62
C THR A 164 8.01 -5.82 0.48
N ALA A 165 7.87 -4.72 1.23
CA ALA A 165 8.79 -3.60 1.17
C ALA A 165 10.21 -3.98 1.62
N PHE A 166 10.33 -4.83 2.64
CA PHE A 166 11.61 -5.34 3.10
C PHE A 166 12.30 -6.22 2.05
N CYS A 167 11.58 -7.15 1.43
CA CYS A 167 12.11 -7.96 0.32
C CYS A 167 12.53 -7.10 -0.86
N SER A 168 11.72 -6.10 -1.25
CA SER A 168 12.07 -5.15 -2.31
C SER A 168 13.32 -4.34 -1.95
N LEU A 169 13.45 -3.89 -0.70
CA LEU A 169 14.65 -3.20 -0.21
C LEU A 169 15.89 -4.09 -0.29
N LEU A 170 15.78 -5.36 0.11
CA LEU A 170 16.89 -6.31 0.04
C LEU A 170 17.31 -6.56 -1.41
N VAL A 171 16.37 -6.78 -2.32
CA VAL A 171 16.67 -6.99 -3.75
C VAL A 171 17.40 -5.78 -4.33
N VAL A 172 16.91 -4.57 -4.06
CA VAL A 172 17.56 -3.33 -4.54
C VAL A 172 18.92 -3.13 -3.88
N GLY A 173 19.03 -3.31 -2.56
CA GLY A 173 20.26 -3.11 -1.80
C GLY A 173 21.36 -4.09 -2.20
N LEU A 174 21.02 -5.37 -2.34
CA LEU A 174 21.95 -6.40 -2.80
C LEU A 174 22.35 -6.18 -4.27
N GLY A 175 21.40 -5.79 -5.13
CA GLY A 175 21.70 -5.43 -6.52
C GLY A 175 22.69 -4.26 -6.62
N LEU A 176 22.53 -3.23 -5.79
CA LEU A 176 23.49 -2.13 -5.71
C LEU A 176 24.84 -2.57 -5.15
N ALA A 177 24.82 -3.43 -4.12
CA ALA A 177 26.06 -3.98 -3.57
C ALA A 177 26.88 -4.70 -4.64
N MET A 178 26.24 -5.51 -5.49
CA MET A 178 26.90 -6.20 -6.61
C MET A 178 27.55 -5.25 -7.63
N THR A 179 27.12 -3.99 -7.71
CA THR A 179 27.72 -2.97 -8.59
C THR A 179 28.79 -2.11 -7.90
N ALA A 180 29.02 -2.31 -6.61
CA ALA A 180 29.99 -1.53 -5.85
C ALA A 180 31.39 -2.11 -5.99
N GLU A 181 32.32 -1.32 -6.54
CA GLU A 181 33.71 -1.75 -6.74
C GLU A 181 34.58 -1.59 -5.47
N THR A 182 34.16 -0.77 -4.50
CA THR A 182 34.96 -0.45 -3.31
C THR A 182 34.12 -0.34 -2.03
N GLY A 183 34.78 -0.36 -0.87
CA GLY A 183 34.17 -0.18 0.45
C GLY A 183 33.49 -1.43 1.02
N ALA A 184 32.68 -1.24 2.07
CA ALA A 184 31.98 -2.34 2.73
C ALA A 184 31.00 -3.06 1.79
N LEU A 185 30.34 -2.32 0.89
CA LEU A 185 29.48 -2.88 -0.15
C LEU A 185 30.28 -3.71 -1.17
N GLY A 186 31.49 -3.28 -1.55
CA GLY A 186 32.36 -4.07 -2.43
C GLY A 186 32.81 -5.39 -1.81
N ARG A 187 32.98 -5.47 -0.48
CA ARG A 187 33.25 -6.77 0.20
C ARG A 187 32.05 -7.71 0.15
N ILE A 188 30.85 -7.17 0.32
CA ILE A 188 29.60 -7.94 0.16
C ILE A 188 29.45 -8.38 -1.30
N ALA A 189 29.77 -7.50 -2.25
CA ALA A 189 29.80 -7.79 -3.68
C ALA A 189 30.72 -8.96 -3.98
N ALA A 190 31.97 -8.92 -3.50
CA ALA A 190 32.97 -9.97 -3.68
C ALA A 190 32.44 -11.34 -3.22
N LEU A 191 31.89 -11.41 -2.01
CA LEU A 191 31.27 -12.63 -1.47
C LEU A 191 30.11 -13.15 -2.32
N LEU A 192 29.30 -12.24 -2.89
CA LEU A 192 28.17 -12.60 -3.75
C LEU A 192 28.60 -12.98 -5.18
N THR A 193 29.68 -12.38 -5.69
CA THR A 193 30.22 -12.66 -7.02
C THR A 193 31.00 -13.98 -7.10
N GLU A 194 31.52 -14.48 -5.97
CA GLU A 194 32.14 -15.81 -5.91
C GLU A 194 31.16 -16.94 -6.29
N HIS A 195 29.85 -16.73 -6.09
CA HIS A 195 28.81 -17.72 -6.38
C HIS A 195 27.64 -17.08 -7.14
N PRO A 196 27.82 -16.70 -8.41
CA PRO A 196 26.84 -15.90 -9.16
C PRO A 196 25.49 -16.62 -9.31
N GLY A 197 25.51 -17.94 -9.47
CA GLY A 197 24.29 -18.76 -9.54
C GLY A 197 23.50 -18.77 -8.23
N THR A 198 24.19 -18.82 -7.08
CA THR A 198 23.53 -18.77 -5.76
C THR A 198 22.94 -17.40 -5.50
N SER A 199 23.70 -16.34 -5.78
CA SER A 199 23.27 -14.96 -5.61
C SER A 199 22.05 -14.60 -6.45
N GLN A 200 22.00 -15.04 -7.70
CA GLN A 200 20.83 -14.85 -8.56
C GLN A 200 19.60 -15.61 -8.03
N ARG A 201 19.78 -16.86 -7.56
CA ARG A 201 18.68 -17.64 -6.95
C ARG A 201 18.15 -16.98 -5.68
N VAL A 202 19.02 -16.41 -4.85
CA VAL A 202 18.61 -15.69 -3.63
C VAL A 202 17.81 -14.43 -3.99
N LEU A 203 18.28 -13.62 -4.94
CA LEU A 203 17.57 -12.42 -5.38
C LEU A 203 16.19 -12.76 -5.97
N LEU A 204 16.12 -13.79 -6.82
CA LEU A 204 14.86 -14.27 -7.38
C LEU A 204 13.93 -14.82 -6.30
N GLY A 205 14.46 -15.60 -5.35
CA GLY A 205 13.70 -16.11 -4.22
C GLY A 205 13.10 -14.98 -3.37
N MET A 206 13.90 -13.97 -3.00
CA MET A 206 13.44 -12.80 -2.25
C MET A 206 12.38 -12.02 -3.03
N ARG A 207 12.56 -11.88 -4.34
CA ARG A 207 11.57 -11.25 -5.22
C ARG A 207 10.24 -12.00 -5.18
N HIS A 208 10.27 -13.32 -5.38
CA HIS A 208 9.06 -14.15 -5.38
C HIS A 208 8.34 -14.12 -4.03
N VAL A 209 9.07 -14.19 -2.92
CA VAL A 209 8.50 -14.02 -1.58
C VAL A 209 7.80 -12.66 -1.46
N GLY A 210 8.46 -11.59 -1.91
CA GLY A 210 7.86 -10.25 -1.92
C GLY A 210 6.58 -10.17 -2.77
N GLU A 211 6.56 -10.79 -3.96
CA GLU A 211 5.38 -10.81 -4.83
C GLU A 211 4.21 -11.57 -4.19
N VAL A 212 4.48 -12.71 -3.55
CA VAL A 212 3.48 -13.47 -2.80
C VAL A 212 2.94 -12.66 -1.63
N CYS A 213 3.82 -11.97 -0.88
CA CYS A 213 3.40 -11.06 0.18
C CYS A 213 2.52 -9.95 -0.37
N TRP A 214 2.88 -9.33 -1.48
CA TRP A 214 2.09 -8.27 -2.11
C TRP A 214 0.69 -8.75 -2.51
N MET A 215 0.57 -9.94 -3.11
CA MET A 215 -0.72 -10.55 -3.44
C MET A 215 -1.53 -10.89 -2.19
N SER A 216 -0.86 -11.34 -1.12
CA SER A 216 -1.50 -11.60 0.17
C SER A 216 -2.08 -10.35 0.81
N VAL A 217 -1.47 -9.17 0.59
CA VAL A 217 -2.06 -7.87 1.01
C VAL A 217 -3.40 -7.65 0.33
N LEU A 218 -3.47 -7.85 -0.99
CA LEU A 218 -4.70 -7.65 -1.76
C LEU A 218 -5.84 -8.52 -1.23
N VAL A 219 -5.58 -9.82 -1.10
CA VAL A 219 -6.57 -10.79 -0.63
C VAL A 219 -6.92 -10.55 0.84
N GLY A 220 -5.92 -10.33 1.70
CA GLY A 220 -6.12 -10.14 3.14
C GLY A 220 -6.97 -8.90 3.46
N ILE A 221 -6.71 -7.78 2.79
CA ILE A 221 -7.51 -6.56 2.97
C ILE A 221 -8.91 -6.73 2.36
N ALA A 222 -9.02 -7.30 1.16
CA ALA A 222 -10.31 -7.54 0.52
C ALA A 222 -11.23 -8.40 1.39
N LEU A 223 -10.70 -9.49 1.96
CA LEU A 223 -11.45 -10.33 2.89
C LEU A 223 -11.84 -9.55 4.16
N ALA A 224 -10.95 -8.73 4.71
CA ALA A 224 -11.28 -7.91 5.87
C ALA A 224 -12.43 -6.92 5.60
N ILE A 225 -12.46 -6.29 4.42
CA ILE A 225 -13.53 -5.38 4.00
C ILE A 225 -14.86 -6.15 3.87
N LEU A 226 -14.85 -7.31 3.21
CA LEU A 226 -16.06 -8.09 2.94
C LEU A 226 -16.66 -8.73 4.20
N HIS A 227 -15.82 -9.12 5.17
CA HIS A 227 -16.25 -9.75 6.42
C HIS A 227 -16.62 -8.74 7.52
N GLY A 228 -16.03 -7.54 7.51
CA GLY A 228 -16.11 -6.59 8.64
C GLY A 228 -17.38 -5.74 8.74
N ALA A 229 -18.48 -6.04 8.02
CA ALA A 229 -19.58 -5.09 7.90
C ALA A 229 -21.00 -5.72 7.98
N PRO A 230 -21.86 -5.29 8.93
CA PRO A 230 -23.27 -5.72 9.06
C PRO A 230 -24.22 -4.90 8.15
N PRO A 231 -25.55 -5.17 8.20
CA PRO A 231 -26.28 -6.09 7.32
C PRO A 231 -26.22 -5.70 5.82
N GLY A 232 -26.56 -6.64 4.93
CA GLY A 232 -26.36 -6.51 3.46
C GLY A 232 -25.14 -7.26 2.92
N ARG A 233 -24.65 -8.24 3.69
CA ARG A 233 -23.47 -9.05 3.40
C ARG A 233 -23.55 -9.69 2.01
N ASN A 234 -24.67 -10.33 1.68
CA ASN A 234 -24.85 -11.03 0.41
C ASN A 234 -24.74 -10.10 -0.80
N ALA A 235 -25.39 -8.94 -0.76
CA ALA A 235 -25.31 -7.95 -1.85
C ALA A 235 -23.87 -7.52 -2.12
N ARG A 236 -23.06 -7.34 -1.07
CA ARG A 236 -21.64 -6.97 -1.23
C ARG A 236 -20.78 -8.08 -1.83
N TYR A 237 -20.96 -9.32 -1.39
CA TYR A 237 -20.26 -10.46 -2.02
C TYR A 237 -20.68 -10.62 -3.47
N LEU A 238 -21.96 -10.39 -3.80
CA LEU A 238 -22.44 -10.41 -5.17
C LEU A 238 -21.81 -9.28 -5.99
N THR A 239 -21.79 -8.05 -5.49
CA THR A 239 -21.13 -6.93 -6.19
C THR A 239 -19.63 -7.16 -6.37
N ALA A 240 -18.93 -7.58 -5.32
CA ALA A 240 -17.49 -7.88 -5.40
C ALA A 240 -17.21 -9.06 -6.33
N GLY A 241 -18.06 -10.10 -6.29
CA GLY A 241 -17.97 -11.27 -7.17
C GLY A 241 -18.24 -10.91 -8.64
N ALA A 242 -19.23 -10.05 -8.90
CA ALA A 242 -19.52 -9.55 -10.24
C ALA A 242 -18.36 -8.70 -10.78
N LEU A 243 -17.77 -7.84 -9.94
CA LEU A 243 -16.60 -7.04 -10.32
C LEU A 243 -15.37 -7.91 -10.57
N LEU A 244 -15.14 -8.93 -9.74
CA LEU A 244 -14.09 -9.93 -9.96
C LEU A 244 -14.31 -10.64 -11.30
N ALA A 245 -15.52 -11.14 -11.56
CA ALA A 245 -15.86 -11.81 -12.80
C ALA A 245 -15.64 -10.90 -14.02
N ALA A 246 -16.04 -9.63 -13.93
CA ALA A 246 -15.81 -8.64 -14.97
C ALA A 246 -14.32 -8.37 -15.23
N VAL A 247 -13.50 -8.27 -14.17
CA VAL A 247 -12.05 -8.07 -14.30
C VAL A 247 -11.38 -9.30 -14.93
N VAL A 248 -11.78 -10.51 -14.51
CA VAL A 248 -11.24 -11.76 -15.07
C VAL A 248 -11.65 -11.91 -16.54
N ALA A 249 -12.93 -11.68 -16.87
CA ALA A 249 -13.41 -11.72 -18.24
C ALA A 249 -12.71 -10.67 -19.13
N GLY A 250 -12.54 -9.45 -18.62
CA GLY A 250 -11.80 -8.38 -19.28
C GLY A 250 -10.32 -8.74 -19.49
N ALA A 251 -9.66 -9.36 -18.52
CA ALA A 251 -8.28 -9.83 -18.65
C ALA A 251 -8.15 -10.96 -19.68
N VAL A 252 -9.10 -11.89 -19.73
CA VAL A 252 -9.15 -12.96 -20.76
C VAL A 252 -9.36 -12.35 -22.13
N ALA A 253 -10.36 -11.47 -22.30
CA ALA A 253 -10.61 -10.78 -23.56
C ALA A 253 -9.39 -9.98 -24.01
N LEU A 254 -8.74 -9.24 -23.10
CA LEU A 254 -7.55 -8.49 -23.40
C LEU A 254 -6.38 -9.40 -23.80
N ARG A 255 -6.17 -10.53 -23.13
CA ARG A 255 -5.18 -11.54 -23.54
C ARG A 255 -5.45 -12.08 -24.94
N LEU A 256 -6.71 -12.32 -25.29
CA LEU A 256 -7.09 -12.76 -26.64
C LEU A 256 -6.80 -11.68 -27.69
N LEU A 257 -7.01 -10.41 -27.36
CA LEU A 257 -6.77 -9.28 -28.26
C LEU A 257 -5.29 -8.95 -28.45
N VAL A 258 -4.48 -8.94 -27.38
CA VAL A 258 -3.07 -8.50 -27.44
C VAL A 258 -2.06 -9.66 -27.48
N GLY A 259 -2.52 -10.91 -27.37
CA GLY A 259 -1.69 -12.11 -27.43
C GLY A 259 -0.54 -12.10 -26.43
N HIS A 260 0.69 -12.34 -26.91
CA HIS A 260 1.90 -12.41 -26.09
C HIS A 260 2.22 -11.09 -25.35
N ARG A 261 1.74 -9.93 -25.82
CA ARG A 261 1.96 -8.63 -25.15
C ARG A 261 1.19 -8.49 -23.84
N PHE A 262 0.22 -9.35 -23.58
CA PHE A 262 -0.47 -9.37 -22.29
C PHE A 262 0.52 -9.52 -21.12
N ARG A 263 1.57 -10.33 -21.31
CA ARG A 263 2.64 -10.51 -20.32
C ARG A 263 3.39 -9.20 -20.08
N LEU A 264 3.76 -8.49 -21.14
CA LEU A 264 4.45 -7.19 -21.06
C LEU A 264 3.58 -6.12 -20.40
N MET A 265 2.27 -6.17 -20.62
CA MET A 265 1.32 -5.27 -19.99
C MET A 265 1.20 -5.52 -18.48
N ILE A 266 1.05 -6.78 -18.05
CA ILE A 266 1.05 -7.13 -16.61
C ILE A 266 2.38 -6.77 -15.96
N PHE A 267 3.50 -7.06 -16.64
CA PHE A 267 4.83 -6.67 -16.19
C PHE A 267 4.99 -5.15 -16.08
N GLY A 268 4.56 -4.39 -17.09
CA GLY A 268 4.66 -2.94 -17.11
C GLY A 268 3.81 -2.29 -16.03
N ALA A 269 2.59 -2.81 -15.82
CA ALA A 269 1.64 -2.27 -14.85
C ALA A 269 2.07 -2.54 -13.39
N PHE A 270 2.51 -3.77 -13.09
CA PHE A 270 2.69 -4.23 -11.70
C PHE A 270 4.08 -4.79 -11.38
N ARG A 271 4.93 -5.03 -12.39
CA ARG A 271 6.31 -5.56 -12.25
C ARG A 271 6.41 -6.97 -11.65
N PHE A 272 5.42 -7.82 -11.86
CA PHE A 272 5.47 -9.22 -11.41
C PHE A 272 6.45 -10.06 -12.22
N GLY A 273 7.03 -11.09 -11.63
CA GLY A 273 7.94 -12.04 -12.26
C GLY A 273 7.55 -13.51 -12.06
N LEU A 274 6.80 -13.83 -10.99
CA LEU A 274 6.59 -15.21 -10.54
C LEU A 274 5.83 -16.11 -11.54
N PHE A 275 4.81 -15.59 -12.22
CA PHE A 275 3.95 -16.34 -13.14
C PHE A 275 3.87 -15.70 -14.54
N LEU A 276 4.87 -14.91 -14.94
CA LEU A 276 4.79 -14.17 -16.21
C LEU A 276 4.65 -15.07 -17.42
N ASP A 277 5.33 -16.22 -17.43
CA ASP A 277 5.37 -17.09 -18.59
C ASP A 277 4.02 -17.80 -18.77
N ASP A 278 3.72 -18.85 -18.04
CA ASP A 278 2.53 -19.65 -18.37
C ASP A 278 1.26 -19.20 -17.62
N GLY A 279 1.41 -18.39 -16.57
CA GLY A 279 0.35 -18.10 -15.61
C GLY A 279 -0.05 -16.63 -15.50
N SER A 280 0.24 -15.76 -16.47
CA SER A 280 0.01 -14.31 -16.32
C SER A 280 -1.46 -13.93 -16.04
N LEU A 281 -2.42 -14.75 -16.47
CA LEU A 281 -3.84 -14.58 -16.12
C LEU A 281 -4.14 -14.79 -14.63
N LEU A 282 -3.32 -15.56 -13.91
CA LEU A 282 -3.52 -15.81 -12.48
C LEU A 282 -3.46 -14.52 -11.67
N TYR A 283 -2.73 -13.49 -12.14
CA TYR A 283 -2.71 -12.17 -11.51
C TYR A 283 -4.05 -11.43 -11.59
N ALA A 284 -4.92 -11.77 -12.56
CA ALA A 284 -6.24 -11.16 -12.66
C ALA A 284 -7.14 -11.48 -11.46
N LEU A 285 -6.94 -12.64 -10.79
CA LEU A 285 -7.72 -13.03 -9.62
C LEU A 285 -7.49 -12.10 -8.42
N PRO A 286 -6.25 -11.95 -7.87
CA PRO A 286 -6.04 -11.05 -6.73
C PRO A 286 -6.31 -9.59 -7.10
N ILE A 287 -6.06 -9.17 -8.34
CA ILE A 287 -6.39 -7.82 -8.83
C ILE A 287 -7.91 -7.60 -8.85
N GLY A 288 -8.69 -8.53 -9.41
CA GLY A 288 -10.14 -8.43 -9.47
C GLY A 288 -10.77 -8.46 -8.08
N VAL A 289 -10.25 -9.28 -7.17
CA VAL A 289 -10.66 -9.30 -5.76
C VAL A 289 -10.38 -7.94 -5.11
N ALA A 290 -9.21 -7.35 -5.36
CA ALA A 290 -8.85 -6.05 -4.81
C ALA A 290 -9.73 -4.91 -5.34
N ILE A 291 -10.00 -4.87 -6.66
CA ILE A 291 -10.88 -3.89 -7.29
C ILE A 291 -12.31 -4.03 -6.74
N GLY A 292 -12.85 -5.25 -6.75
CA GLY A 292 -14.20 -5.53 -6.29
C GLY A 292 -14.41 -5.14 -4.83
N ALA A 293 -13.55 -5.64 -3.93
CA ALA A 293 -13.63 -5.31 -2.52
C ALA A 293 -13.29 -3.84 -2.23
N GLY A 294 -12.34 -3.25 -2.96
CA GLY A 294 -11.98 -1.84 -2.85
C GLY A 294 -13.15 -0.93 -3.19
N LEU A 295 -13.80 -1.11 -4.34
CA LEU A 295 -14.96 -0.30 -4.73
C LEU A 295 -16.14 -0.46 -3.76
N VAL A 296 -16.43 -1.69 -3.34
CA VAL A 296 -17.43 -1.96 -2.29
C VAL A 296 -17.07 -1.28 -0.96
N GLY A 297 -15.79 -1.31 -0.58
CA GLY A 297 -15.29 -0.71 0.65
C GLY A 297 -15.29 0.82 0.61
N LEU A 298 -15.08 1.46 -0.55
CA LEU A 298 -15.21 2.90 -0.73
C LEU A 298 -16.66 3.38 -0.52
N ALA A 299 -17.64 2.56 -0.88
CA ALA A 299 -19.06 2.81 -0.63
C ALA A 299 -19.51 2.50 0.81
N ALA A 300 -18.62 1.96 1.66
CA ALA A 300 -18.98 1.59 3.02
C ALA A 300 -19.30 2.82 3.89
N LYS A 301 -20.27 2.67 4.80
CA LYS A 301 -20.62 3.72 5.78
C LYS A 301 -19.48 4.00 6.77
N SER A 302 -18.69 2.97 7.10
CA SER A 302 -17.57 3.10 8.05
C SER A 302 -16.39 3.84 7.41
N PRO A 303 -15.99 4.99 7.96
CA PRO A 303 -14.86 5.75 7.42
C PRO A 303 -13.53 4.98 7.46
N ALA A 304 -13.31 4.12 8.46
CA ALA A 304 -12.13 3.26 8.54
C ALA A 304 -12.09 2.24 7.38
N VAL A 305 -13.24 1.64 7.04
CA VAL A 305 -13.33 0.72 5.88
C VAL A 305 -13.05 1.45 4.57
N ARG A 306 -13.49 2.70 4.42
CA ARG A 306 -13.15 3.54 3.25
C ARG A 306 -11.66 3.83 3.15
N GLN A 307 -10.99 4.12 4.28
CA GLN A 307 -9.53 4.27 4.29
C GLN A 307 -8.82 2.96 3.92
N LEU A 308 -9.28 1.84 4.46
CA LEU A 308 -8.74 0.52 4.15
C LEU A 308 -8.88 0.19 2.66
N ALA A 309 -10.04 0.49 2.08
CA ALA A 309 -10.33 0.32 0.65
C ALA A 309 -9.48 1.24 -0.23
N GLY A 310 -9.32 2.52 0.14
CA GLY A 310 -8.43 3.43 -0.55
C GLY A 310 -6.96 2.96 -0.47
N GLY A 311 -6.54 2.47 0.68
CA GLY A 311 -5.22 1.86 0.87
C GLY A 311 -5.01 0.63 -0.01
N LEU A 312 -6.00 -0.25 -0.11
CA LEU A 312 -5.98 -1.43 -0.99
C LEU A 312 -5.81 -1.04 -2.47
N LEU A 313 -6.61 -0.10 -2.95
CA LEU A 313 -6.59 0.33 -4.35
C LEU A 313 -5.30 1.07 -4.70
N LEU A 314 -4.77 1.90 -3.78
CA LEU A 314 -3.45 2.53 -3.96
C LEU A 314 -2.31 1.52 -3.90
N TRP A 315 -2.37 0.50 -3.03
CA TRP A 315 -1.38 -0.57 -2.98
C TRP A 315 -1.32 -1.34 -4.29
N MET A 316 -2.50 -1.68 -4.82
CA MET A 316 -2.64 -2.28 -6.15
C MET A 316 -2.04 -1.36 -7.23
N ALA A 317 -2.39 -0.07 -7.21
CA ALA A 317 -1.86 0.90 -8.15
C ALA A 317 -0.36 1.13 -8.00
N ALA A 318 0.25 0.97 -6.83
CA ALA A 318 1.69 1.06 -6.67
C ALA A 318 2.44 -0.03 -7.46
N GLY A 319 1.83 -1.22 -7.59
CA GLY A 319 2.49 -2.41 -8.09
C GLY A 319 3.47 -3.00 -7.06
N TYR A 320 4.07 -4.15 -7.40
CA TYR A 320 4.99 -4.85 -6.49
C TYR A 320 6.35 -4.14 -6.33
N ALA A 321 6.94 -3.72 -7.44
CA ALA A 321 8.24 -3.04 -7.47
C ALA A 321 8.08 -1.60 -8.02
N PRO A 322 7.57 -0.67 -7.20
CA PRO A 322 7.37 0.71 -7.62
C PRO A 322 8.72 1.34 -7.93
N HIS A 323 8.87 1.92 -9.12
CA HIS A 323 10.15 2.47 -9.60
C HIS A 323 10.00 3.91 -10.12
N THR A 324 8.77 4.39 -10.24
CA THR A 324 8.47 5.78 -10.57
C THR A 324 8.09 6.56 -9.30
N PRO A 325 8.35 7.88 -9.24
CA PRO A 325 7.99 8.70 -8.08
C PRO A 325 6.52 8.56 -7.68
N ILE A 326 5.61 8.54 -8.66
CA ILE A 326 4.17 8.41 -8.42
C ILE A 326 3.80 7.05 -7.80
N GLN A 327 4.46 5.96 -8.21
CA GLN A 327 4.23 4.65 -7.61
C GLN A 327 4.79 4.56 -6.18
N LEU A 328 5.94 5.20 -5.91
CA LEU A 328 6.48 5.30 -4.54
C LEU A 328 5.55 6.08 -3.62
N LEU A 329 4.93 7.14 -4.14
CA LEU A 329 3.87 7.86 -3.44
C LEU A 329 2.68 6.94 -3.12
N TYR A 330 2.20 6.17 -4.11
CA TYR A 330 1.10 5.23 -3.89
C TYR A 330 1.44 4.18 -2.84
N LEU A 331 2.64 3.60 -2.88
CA LEU A 331 3.12 2.60 -1.92
C LEU A 331 3.04 3.15 -0.49
N LEU A 332 3.66 4.31 -0.25
CA LEU A 332 3.73 4.87 1.10
C LEU A 332 2.36 5.37 1.56
N PHE A 333 1.58 6.00 0.67
CA PHE A 333 0.27 6.51 1.03
C PHE A 333 -0.73 5.38 1.31
N ALA A 334 -0.70 4.30 0.52
CA ALA A 334 -1.44 3.07 0.79
C ALA A 334 -1.12 2.54 2.19
N THR A 335 0.17 2.41 2.50
CA THR A 335 0.64 1.93 3.81
C THR A 335 0.13 2.79 4.96
N MET A 336 0.13 4.12 4.77
CA MET A 336 -0.42 5.04 5.76
C MET A 336 -1.92 4.87 5.96
N LEU A 337 -2.71 4.73 4.90
CA LEU A 337 -4.16 4.55 4.99
C LEU A 337 -4.53 3.20 5.64
N VAL A 338 -3.87 2.11 5.24
CA VAL A 338 -4.10 0.78 5.85
C VAL A 338 -3.70 0.81 7.32
N SER A 339 -2.58 1.44 7.67
CA SER A 339 -2.12 1.55 9.06
C SER A 339 -3.07 2.36 9.94
N ARG A 340 -3.59 3.48 9.42
CA ARG A 340 -4.62 4.28 10.09
C ARG A 340 -5.90 3.49 10.28
N SER A 341 -6.34 2.74 9.27
CA SER A 341 -7.50 1.87 9.40
C SER A 341 -7.27 0.77 10.42
N ALA A 342 -6.09 0.14 10.46
CA ALA A 342 -5.78 -0.90 11.44
C ALA A 342 -5.90 -0.36 12.87
N GLN A 343 -5.42 0.86 13.10
CA GLN A 343 -5.57 1.53 14.38
C GLN A 343 -7.04 1.89 14.69
N ALA A 344 -7.79 2.40 13.71
CA ALA A 344 -9.19 2.78 13.89
C ALA A 344 -10.11 1.57 14.15
N LEU A 345 -9.71 0.39 13.68
CA LEU A 345 -10.40 -0.90 13.86
C LEU A 345 -9.93 -1.66 15.10
N ASP A 346 -8.96 -1.16 15.87
CA ASP A 346 -8.53 -1.78 17.12
C ASP A 346 -9.60 -1.59 18.21
N PRO A 347 -10.24 -2.66 18.73
CA PRO A 347 -11.28 -2.57 19.75
C PRO A 347 -10.79 -1.95 21.07
N GLN A 348 -9.49 -2.07 21.36
CA GLN A 348 -8.88 -1.50 22.56
C GLN A 348 -8.21 -0.14 22.30
N GLY A 349 -8.20 0.31 21.04
CA GLY A 349 -7.86 1.67 20.62
C GLY A 349 -6.61 2.30 21.26
N PRO A 350 -6.48 3.65 21.19
CA PRO A 350 -5.38 4.40 21.81
C PRO A 350 -5.31 4.30 23.35
N TRP A 351 -6.31 3.68 24.00
CA TRP A 351 -6.43 3.53 25.45
C TRP A 351 -5.27 2.74 26.08
N ARG A 352 -4.74 1.70 25.40
CA ARG A 352 -3.65 0.86 25.94
C ARG A 352 -2.29 1.56 26.05
N LYS A 353 -2.04 2.61 25.25
CA LYS A 353 -0.76 3.33 25.25
C LYS A 353 -0.75 4.57 26.16
N ARG A 354 -1.92 5.08 26.58
CA ARG A 354 -1.99 6.22 27.51
C ARG A 354 -1.72 5.82 28.96
N HIS A 355 -1.90 4.53 29.31
CA HIS A 355 -1.64 4.00 30.65
C HIS A 355 -0.94 2.64 30.61
N PRO A 356 0.37 2.58 30.32
CA PRO A 356 1.12 1.33 30.33
C PRO A 356 0.99 0.58 31.67
N TRP A 357 0.86 1.30 32.78
CA TRP A 357 0.61 0.79 34.13
C TRP A 357 -0.79 0.16 34.34
N LEU A 358 -1.85 0.63 33.67
CA LEU A 358 -3.17 -0.01 33.78
C LEU A 358 -3.20 -1.40 33.12
N SER A 359 -2.31 -1.66 32.15
CA SER A 359 -2.18 -3.00 31.56
C SER A 359 -1.52 -4.03 32.50
N LEU A 360 -0.82 -3.56 33.54
CA LEU A 360 -0.31 -4.38 34.63
C LEU A 360 -1.41 -4.66 35.67
N MET A 361 -2.32 -3.70 35.92
CA MET A 361 -3.46 -3.88 36.83
C MET A 361 -4.63 -4.66 36.20
N ALA A 362 -4.85 -4.56 34.89
CA ALA A 362 -5.93 -5.27 34.20
C ALA A 362 -5.71 -6.79 34.09
N ARG A 363 -4.57 -7.32 34.56
CA ARG A 363 -4.38 -8.78 34.70
C ARG A 363 -5.07 -9.38 35.92
N THR A 364 -5.56 -8.56 36.85
CA THR A 364 -6.19 -9.05 38.09
C THR A 364 -7.70 -8.91 38.14
N THR A 365 -8.32 -8.30 37.13
CA THR A 365 -9.78 -8.15 37.07
C THR A 365 -10.36 -9.04 35.97
N PRO A 366 -11.12 -10.10 36.31
CA PRO A 366 -11.82 -10.88 35.31
C PRO A 366 -12.80 -9.98 34.53
N PRO A 367 -13.06 -10.28 33.25
CA PRO A 367 -14.04 -9.53 32.47
C PRO A 367 -15.37 -9.56 33.19
N ARG A 368 -15.90 -8.39 33.55
CA ARG A 368 -17.28 -8.28 34.04
C ARG A 368 -18.19 -8.86 32.97
N SER A 369 -18.94 -9.90 33.34
CA SER A 369 -20.00 -10.47 32.52
C SER A 369 -20.92 -9.33 32.07
N PRO A 370 -21.39 -9.34 30.80
CA PRO A 370 -22.34 -8.36 30.34
C PRO A 370 -23.59 -8.42 31.24
N PRO A 371 -24.20 -7.27 31.58
CA PRO A 371 -25.42 -7.25 32.35
C PRO A 371 -26.47 -8.06 31.59
N THR A 372 -26.94 -9.15 32.20
CA THR A 372 -28.10 -9.88 31.71
C THR A 372 -29.28 -8.92 31.79
N ALA A 373 -29.71 -8.41 30.64
CA ALA A 373 -30.98 -7.71 30.51
C ALA A 373 -32.09 -8.69 30.93
N ARG A 374 -32.83 -8.32 31.98
CA ARG A 374 -34.13 -8.90 32.31
C ARG A 374 -35.20 -8.00 31.71
#